data_AF-A0A5E7KB39-F1
#
_entry.id   AF-A0A5E7KB39-F1
#
_cell.length_a   1.000
_cell.length_b   1.000
_cell.length_c   1.000
_cell.angle_alpha   90.00
_cell.angle_beta   90.00
_cell.angle_gamma   90.00
#
_symmetry.space_group_name_H-M   'P 1'
#
loop_
_entity.id
_entity.type
_entity.pdbx_description
1 polymer ?
#
loop_
_entity_poly.entity_id
_entity_poly.type
_entity_poly.pdbx_seq_one_letter_code
_entity_poly.pdbx_strand_id
1 'polypeptide(L)'
;MSMLIKTGVYLQQIETTKDVQVIIKLIRAGEYPNKTMEQFADILASAPSVTLHIKDEGKTSRLDFDPWSDINVTPDNSIDENDIAALTQLALAFYHQQIIAPEGIAYLYRLPAESPELRVDVEEFEIDEDDHQLYSLGVYETKSANAGSSFEGRKRNPLTGQVFNYGVGLNELLKSFIKLKL
;
A
#
# COMPACT_ATOMS: atom_id res chain seq x y z
N MET A 1 -5.98 -10.99 19.54
CA MET A 1 -4.52 -11.21 19.39
C MET A 1 -4.03 -10.20 18.40
N SER A 2 -3.11 -9.33 18.81
CA SER A 2 -2.55 -8.28 17.97
C SER A 2 -1.64 -8.90 16.90
N MET A 3 -1.84 -8.58 15.62
CA MET A 3 -1.00 -9.13 14.54
C MET A 3 0.32 -8.37 14.46
N LEU A 4 1.42 -9.09 14.26
CA LEU A 4 2.71 -8.48 13.96
C LEU A 4 2.66 -7.76 12.62
N ILE A 5 3.40 -6.65 12.53
CA ILE A 5 3.57 -5.93 11.28
C ILE A 5 4.34 -6.81 10.30
N LYS A 6 3.88 -6.78 9.06
CA LYS A 6 4.48 -7.50 7.92
C LYS A 6 5.33 -6.54 7.11
N THR A 7 6.16 -7.05 6.20
CA THR A 7 6.80 -6.20 5.18
C THR A 7 5.77 -5.89 4.09
N GLY A 8 5.67 -4.63 3.68
CA GLY A 8 4.61 -4.17 2.80
C GLY A 8 4.75 -2.72 2.35
N VAL A 9 3.73 -2.22 1.67
CA VAL A 9 3.63 -0.81 1.26
C VAL A 9 2.36 -0.19 1.81
N TYR A 10 2.52 0.94 2.48
CA TYR A 10 1.44 1.83 2.85
C TYR A 10 1.19 2.85 1.74
N LEU A 11 -0.08 3.05 1.41
CA LEU A 11 -0.57 3.99 0.41
C LEU A 11 -1.67 4.84 1.02
N GLN A 12 -1.61 6.15 0.78
CA GLN A 12 -2.66 7.08 1.17
C GLN A 12 -2.87 8.09 0.06
N GLN A 13 -4.12 8.30 -0.32
CA GLN A 13 -4.49 9.35 -1.25
C GLN A 13 -5.02 10.57 -0.48
N ILE A 14 -4.54 11.74 -0.83
CA ILE A 14 -4.98 13.03 -0.29
C ILE A 14 -5.43 13.89 -1.47
N GLU A 15 -6.72 14.21 -1.50
CA GLU A 15 -7.29 15.09 -2.51
C GLU A 15 -7.44 16.50 -1.95
N THR A 16 -6.90 17.48 -2.66
CA THR A 16 -7.08 18.89 -2.39
C THR A 16 -7.77 19.56 -3.57
N THR A 17 -8.28 20.78 -3.38
CA THR A 17 -8.92 21.56 -4.45
C THR A 17 -8.03 21.87 -5.67
N LYS A 18 -6.73 21.54 -5.64
CA LYS A 18 -5.75 21.87 -6.69
C LYS A 18 -4.86 20.72 -7.14
N ASP A 19 -4.79 19.63 -6.37
CA ASP A 19 -3.80 18.57 -6.54
C ASP A 19 -4.29 17.29 -5.85
N VAL A 20 -4.01 16.14 -6.45
CA VAL A 20 -4.15 14.85 -5.79
C VAL A 20 -2.75 14.32 -5.49
N GLN A 21 -2.56 13.86 -4.26
CA GLN A 21 -1.29 13.32 -3.79
C GLN A 21 -1.46 11.86 -3.40
N VAL A 22 -0.52 11.01 -3.81
CA VAL A 22 -0.43 9.64 -3.30
C VAL A 22 0.87 9.52 -2.51
N ILE A 23 0.73 9.36 -1.19
CA ILE A 23 1.82 9.10 -0.27
C ILE A 23 2.09 7.60 -0.25
N ILE A 24 3.37 7.24 -0.38
CA ILE A 24 3.86 5.87 -0.38
C ILE A 24 4.87 5.74 0.75
N LYS A 25 4.71 4.74 1.62
CA LYS A 25 5.73 4.37 2.62
C LYS A 25 6.06 2.89 2.52
N LEU A 26 7.34 2.57 2.41
CA LEU A 26 7.83 1.19 2.38
C LEU A 26 8.07 0.72 3.81
N ILE A 27 7.37 -0.32 4.24
CA ILE A 27 7.45 -0.83 5.61
C ILE A 27 8.21 -2.16 5.58
N ARG A 28 9.32 -2.24 6.32
CA ARG A 28 10.12 -3.47 6.44
C ARG A 28 10.00 -4.00 7.86
N ALA A 29 9.39 -5.18 8.02
CA ALA A 29 9.15 -5.75 9.36
C ALA A 29 10.43 -5.93 10.19
N GLY A 30 11.58 -6.14 9.53
CA GLY A 30 12.88 -6.25 10.21
C GLY A 30 13.36 -4.97 10.92
N GLU A 31 12.90 -3.80 10.49
CA GLU A 31 13.21 -2.50 11.13
C GLU A 31 12.35 -2.25 12.38
N TYR A 32 11.26 -3.01 12.54
CA TYR A 32 10.27 -2.83 13.60
C TYR A 32 10.00 -4.15 14.36
N PRO A 33 11.02 -4.76 14.98
CA PRO A 33 10.87 -6.05 15.64
C PRO A 33 9.85 -5.98 16.78
N ASN A 34 8.96 -6.97 16.84
CA ASN A 34 7.90 -7.12 17.85
C ASN A 34 6.82 -6.02 17.84
N LYS A 35 6.80 -5.15 16.83
CA LYS A 35 5.73 -4.16 16.68
C LYS A 35 4.49 -4.78 16.05
N THR A 36 3.34 -4.34 16.53
CA THR A 36 2.03 -4.86 16.11
C THR A 36 1.23 -3.83 15.33
N MET A 37 0.15 -4.27 14.67
CA MET A 37 -0.76 -3.40 13.93
C MET A 37 -1.40 -2.32 14.80
N GLU A 38 -1.55 -2.54 16.11
CA GLU A 38 -2.02 -1.51 17.06
C GLU A 38 -1.01 -0.36 17.21
N GLN A 39 0.28 -0.61 16.94
CA GLN A 39 1.36 0.38 17.00
C GLN A 39 1.72 0.91 15.60
N PHE A 40 0.86 0.65 14.59
CA PHE A 40 1.20 0.94 13.21
C PHE A 40 1.26 2.44 12.93
N ALA A 41 0.40 3.25 13.57
CA ALA A 41 0.41 4.71 13.43
C ALA A 41 1.77 5.32 13.82
N ASP A 42 2.38 4.90 14.94
CA ASP A 42 3.71 5.34 15.37
C ASP A 42 4.81 5.01 14.34
N ILE A 43 4.66 3.86 13.69
CA ILE A 43 5.60 3.40 12.66
C ILE A 43 5.44 4.25 11.40
N LEU A 44 4.21 4.51 10.97
CA LEU A 44 3.98 5.40 9.84
C LEU A 44 4.51 6.80 10.10
N ALA A 45 4.41 7.32 11.34
CA ALA A 45 4.92 8.65 11.69
C ALA A 45 6.45 8.77 11.52
N SER A 46 7.19 7.66 11.66
CA SER A 46 8.65 7.61 11.53
C SER A 46 9.14 7.06 10.19
N ALA A 47 8.28 6.38 9.44
CA ALA A 47 8.66 5.73 8.19
C ALA A 47 8.92 6.76 7.06
N PRO A 48 9.99 6.56 6.27
CA PRO A 48 10.29 7.39 5.11
C PRO A 48 9.12 7.38 4.12
N SER A 49 8.85 8.54 3.51
CA SER A 49 7.76 8.69 2.55
C SER A 49 8.22 9.20 1.19
N VAL A 50 7.49 8.77 0.17
CA VAL A 50 7.59 9.24 -1.21
C VAL A 50 6.21 9.74 -1.62
N THR A 51 6.13 10.93 -2.23
CA THR A 51 4.85 11.51 -2.63
C THR A 51 4.80 11.65 -4.14
N LEU A 52 3.77 11.07 -4.74
CA LEU A 52 3.41 11.32 -6.13
C LEU A 52 2.38 12.45 -6.18
N HIS A 53 2.73 13.56 -6.82
CA HIS A 53 1.83 14.66 -7.13
C HIS A 53 1.17 14.45 -8.49
N ILE A 54 -0.16 14.54 -8.53
CA ILE A 54 -1.01 14.35 -9.71
C ILE A 54 -1.80 15.65 -9.93
N LYS A 55 -1.34 16.46 -10.89
CA LYS A 55 -1.97 17.74 -11.23
C LYS A 55 -3.06 17.57 -12.28
N ASP A 56 -4.19 18.23 -12.06
CA ASP A 56 -5.38 18.16 -12.90
C ASP A 56 -5.24 18.94 -14.23
N GLU A 57 -4.23 19.82 -14.34
CA GLU A 57 -3.93 20.60 -15.55
C GLU A 57 -3.16 19.79 -16.62
N GLY A 58 -3.71 18.64 -17.05
CA GLY A 58 -3.29 17.98 -18.30
C GLY A 58 -2.33 16.79 -18.18
N LYS A 59 -2.55 15.88 -17.22
CA LYS A 59 -1.89 14.55 -17.12
C LYS A 59 -0.36 14.58 -16.94
N THR A 60 0.15 15.46 -16.08
CA THR A 60 1.55 15.40 -15.66
C THR A 60 1.63 14.92 -14.21
N SER A 61 2.24 13.75 -14.00
CA SER A 61 2.58 13.22 -12.67
C SER A 61 4.04 13.52 -12.35
N ARG A 62 4.32 14.04 -11.15
CA ARG A 62 5.68 14.30 -10.66
C ARG A 62 5.88 13.62 -9.31
N LEU A 63 6.99 12.91 -9.16
CA LEU A 63 7.37 12.25 -7.92
C LEU A 63 8.37 13.13 -7.20
N ASP A 64 8.02 13.60 -6.00
CA ASP A 64 8.89 14.40 -5.16
C ASP A 64 9.35 13.54 -3.97
N PHE A 65 10.66 13.54 -3.72
CA PHE A 65 11.30 12.84 -2.60
C PHE A 65 11.48 13.82 -1.44
N ASP A 66 11.08 13.42 -0.22
CA ASP A 66 11.46 14.15 0.98
C ASP A 66 12.97 13.98 1.22
N PRO A 67 13.78 15.04 1.47
CA PRO A 67 15.23 14.91 1.68
C PRO A 67 15.66 13.99 2.84
N TRP A 68 14.72 13.57 3.69
CA TRP A 68 14.98 12.81 4.92
C TRP A 68 14.61 11.32 4.84
N SER A 69 14.15 10.81 3.70
CA SER A 69 13.73 9.41 3.57
C SER A 69 14.87 8.43 3.22
N ASP A 70 15.39 7.75 4.24
CA ASP A 70 16.26 6.57 4.12
C ASP A 70 15.50 5.38 3.48
N ILE A 71 15.46 5.35 2.14
CA ILE A 71 14.95 4.22 1.36
C ILE A 71 16.12 3.26 1.13
N ASN A 72 16.19 2.16 1.87
CA ASN A 72 17.19 1.08 1.70
C ASN A 72 17.30 0.64 0.20
N VAL A 73 18.19 1.17 -0.65
CA VAL A 73 19.66 1.12 -0.68
C VAL A 73 20.13 -0.24 -1.23
N THR A 74 20.40 -0.31 -2.54
CA THR A 74 21.45 -1.19 -3.09
C THR A 74 22.75 -0.96 -2.30
N PRO A 75 23.74 -1.86 -2.28
CA PRO A 75 24.97 -1.68 -1.49
C PRO A 75 25.73 -0.35 -1.72
N ASP A 76 25.38 0.40 -2.77
CA ASP A 76 25.93 1.70 -3.17
C ASP A 76 24.98 2.91 -3.00
N ASN A 77 23.83 2.76 -2.33
CA ASN A 77 22.98 3.89 -1.93
C ASN A 77 22.27 4.65 -3.10
N SER A 78 22.00 3.99 -4.22
CA SER A 78 21.24 4.57 -5.35
C SER A 78 19.84 3.96 -5.51
N ILE A 79 18.85 4.80 -5.83
CA ILE A 79 17.54 4.38 -6.36
C ILE A 79 17.71 4.31 -7.88
N ASP A 80 17.42 3.16 -8.49
CA ASP A 80 17.47 3.04 -9.94
C ASP A 80 16.15 3.52 -10.58
N GLU A 81 16.17 3.81 -11.88
CA GLU A 81 14.98 4.26 -12.60
C GLU A 81 13.84 3.23 -12.59
N ASN A 82 14.15 1.94 -12.42
CA ASN A 82 13.15 0.88 -12.38
C ASN A 82 12.36 0.91 -11.07
N ASP A 83 13.01 1.18 -9.94
CA ASP A 83 12.36 1.33 -8.64
C ASP A 83 11.43 2.54 -8.64
N ILE A 84 11.86 3.68 -9.21
CA ILE A 84 11.02 4.88 -9.38
C ILE A 84 9.81 4.56 -10.26
N ALA A 85 10.03 3.87 -11.39
CA ALA A 85 8.96 3.48 -12.30
C ALA A 85 7.96 2.54 -11.62
N ALA A 86 8.43 1.59 -10.81
CA ALA A 86 7.58 0.65 -10.09
C ALA A 86 6.73 1.35 -9.00
N LEU A 87 7.32 2.27 -8.23
CA LEU A 87 6.60 3.07 -7.24
C LEU A 87 5.57 3.99 -7.90
N THR A 88 5.94 4.62 -9.01
CA THR A 88 5.02 5.47 -9.80
C THR A 88 3.85 4.64 -10.34
N GLN A 89 4.12 3.45 -10.90
CA GLN A 89 3.06 2.55 -11.36
C GLN A 89 2.14 2.11 -10.22
N LEU A 90 2.69 1.80 -9.05
CA LEU A 90 1.90 1.44 -7.88
C LEU A 90 0.97 2.58 -7.45
N ALA A 91 1.49 3.79 -7.31
CA ALA A 91 0.71 4.95 -6.91
C ALA A 91 -0.38 5.30 -7.94
N LEU A 92 -0.08 5.24 -9.23
CA LEU A 92 -1.09 5.44 -10.28
C LEU A 92 -2.16 4.34 -10.29
N ALA A 93 -1.78 3.08 -10.02
CA ALA A 93 -2.73 1.99 -9.90
C ALA A 93 -3.64 2.16 -8.68
N PHE A 94 -3.12 2.70 -7.58
CA PHE A 94 -3.90 3.05 -6.38
C PHE A 94 -4.81 4.26 -6.59
N TYR A 95 -4.36 5.25 -7.36
CA TYR A 95 -5.19 6.40 -7.72
C TYR A 95 -6.38 6.02 -8.62
N HIS A 96 -6.19 5.08 -9.56
CA HIS A 96 -7.24 4.71 -10.52
C HIS A 96 -8.17 3.57 -10.08
N GLN A 97 -7.86 2.86 -8.99
CA GLN A 97 -8.76 1.81 -8.49
C GLN A 97 -10.04 2.41 -7.90
N GLN A 98 -11.10 1.62 -7.81
CA GLN A 98 -12.45 2.08 -7.40
C GLN A 98 -13.05 1.29 -6.22
N ILE A 99 -12.26 0.40 -5.64
CA ILE A 99 -12.70 -0.56 -4.60
C ILE A 99 -12.48 0.00 -3.20
N ILE A 100 -11.29 0.56 -2.96
CA ILE A 100 -10.92 1.29 -1.75
C ILE A 100 -11.36 2.74 -1.97
N ALA A 101 -11.91 3.36 -0.92
CA ALA A 101 -12.42 4.73 -1.01
C ALA A 101 -11.36 5.72 -1.56
N PRO A 102 -11.75 6.83 -2.23
CA PRO A 102 -10.81 7.79 -2.82
C PRO A 102 -9.88 8.47 -1.80
N GLU A 103 -10.39 8.79 -0.62
CA GLU A 103 -9.64 9.24 0.56
C GLU A 103 -9.07 8.08 1.39
N GLY A 104 -9.11 6.87 0.84
CA GLY A 104 -8.78 5.64 1.54
C GLY A 104 -7.29 5.46 1.78
N ILE A 105 -7.01 4.79 2.89
CA ILE A 105 -5.67 4.36 3.27
C ILE A 105 -5.58 2.85 3.06
N ALA A 106 -4.48 2.38 2.49
CA ALA A 106 -4.27 0.98 2.22
C ALA A 106 -2.88 0.50 2.66
N TYR A 107 -2.83 -0.66 3.29
CA TYR A 107 -1.59 -1.37 3.56
C TYR A 107 -1.55 -2.70 2.82
N LEU A 108 -0.61 -2.84 1.89
CA LEU A 108 -0.44 -4.03 1.06
C LEU A 108 0.71 -4.86 1.60
N TYR A 109 0.46 -6.14 1.90
CA TYR A 109 1.50 -7.04 2.36
C TYR A 109 1.34 -8.44 1.78
N ARG A 110 2.48 -9.10 1.54
CA ARG A 110 2.49 -10.48 1.05
C ARG A 110 2.26 -11.47 2.18
N LEU A 111 1.50 -12.51 1.89
CA LEU A 111 1.35 -13.67 2.75
C LEU A 111 2.17 -14.85 2.19
N PRO A 112 2.60 -15.79 3.04
CA PRO A 112 3.19 -17.04 2.58
C PRO A 112 2.24 -17.78 1.62
N ALA A 113 2.80 -18.26 0.49
CA ALA A 113 2.11 -19.04 -0.52
C ALA A 113 3.12 -19.96 -1.24
N GLU A 114 2.65 -21.09 -1.76
CA GLU A 114 3.48 -22.01 -2.55
C GLU A 114 3.53 -21.58 -4.01
N SER A 115 4.72 -21.52 -4.61
CA SER A 115 4.86 -21.16 -6.03
C SER A 115 4.05 -22.11 -6.93
N PRO A 116 3.31 -21.61 -7.96
CA PRO A 116 3.31 -20.23 -8.47
C PRO A 116 2.24 -19.32 -7.83
N GLU A 117 1.63 -19.74 -6.72
CA GLU A 117 0.60 -18.96 -6.04
C GLU A 117 1.21 -17.72 -5.38
N LEU A 118 0.50 -16.59 -5.49
CA LEU A 118 0.77 -15.38 -4.74
C LEU A 118 -0.44 -15.02 -3.89
N ARG A 119 -0.19 -14.65 -2.65
CA ARG A 119 -1.21 -14.10 -1.74
C ARG A 119 -0.79 -12.73 -1.27
N VAL A 120 -1.68 -11.77 -1.45
CA VAL A 120 -1.49 -10.38 -1.02
C VAL A 120 -2.76 -9.97 -0.32
N ASP A 121 -2.63 -9.48 0.91
CA ASP A 121 -3.76 -8.83 1.57
C ASP A 121 -3.58 -7.32 1.41
N VAL A 122 -4.71 -6.64 1.20
CA VAL A 122 -4.78 -5.18 1.24
C VAL A 122 -5.68 -4.82 2.40
N GLU A 123 -5.14 -4.17 3.42
CA GLU A 123 -5.91 -3.72 4.58
C GLU A 123 -6.23 -2.24 4.42
N GLU A 124 -7.53 -1.93 4.45
CA GLU A 124 -8.05 -0.57 4.34
C GLU A 124 -8.25 0.03 5.73
N PHE A 125 -7.79 1.26 5.89
CA PHE A 125 -7.86 1.99 7.15
C PHE A 125 -8.59 3.32 7.00
N GLU A 126 -9.07 3.80 8.14
CA GLU A 126 -9.46 5.17 8.40
C GLU A 126 -8.57 5.72 9.54
N ILE A 127 -8.24 7.01 9.47
CA ILE A 127 -7.62 7.72 10.59
C ILE A 127 -8.74 8.43 11.34
N ASP A 128 -8.84 8.15 12.63
CA ASP A 128 -9.70 8.93 13.51
C ASP A 128 -8.99 10.25 13.85
N GLU A 129 -9.64 11.38 13.58
CA GLU A 129 -9.06 12.71 13.78
C GLU A 129 -8.92 13.08 15.26
N ASP A 130 -9.72 12.48 16.15
CA ASP A 130 -9.72 12.80 17.58
C ASP A 130 -8.57 12.10 18.31
N ASP A 131 -8.34 10.82 18.02
CA ASP A 131 -7.31 10.02 18.70
C ASP A 131 -6.07 9.70 17.84
N HIS A 132 -6.09 10.07 16.56
CA HIS A 132 -5.02 9.84 15.58
C HIS A 132 -4.66 8.35 15.40
N GLN A 133 -5.60 7.44 15.67
CA GLN A 133 -5.42 6.00 15.47
C GLN A 133 -5.90 5.53 14.10
N LEU A 134 -5.35 4.40 13.66
CA LEU A 134 -5.75 3.71 12.44
C LEU A 134 -6.75 2.61 12.77
N TYR A 135 -7.95 2.73 12.21
CA TYR A 135 -9.00 1.74 12.34
C TYR A 135 -9.15 0.95 11.05
N SER A 136 -9.00 -0.38 11.14
CA SER A 136 -9.19 -1.28 10.01
C SER A 136 -10.67 -1.30 9.61
N LEU A 137 -10.98 -0.88 8.39
CA LEU A 137 -12.32 -0.90 7.80
C LEU A 137 -12.60 -2.19 7.03
N GLY A 138 -11.55 -2.86 6.56
CA GLY A 138 -11.67 -4.02 5.68
C GLY A 138 -10.35 -4.67 5.34
N VAL A 139 -10.35 -5.99 5.25
CA VAL A 139 -9.21 -6.75 4.70
C VAL A 139 -9.63 -7.34 3.36
N TYR A 140 -9.01 -6.89 2.28
CA TYR A 140 -9.14 -7.45 0.95
C TYR A 140 -8.15 -8.61 0.82
N GLU A 141 -8.64 -9.82 1.03
CA GLU A 141 -7.89 -11.06 0.89
C GLU A 141 -7.79 -11.41 -0.60
N THR A 142 -6.57 -11.43 -1.14
CA THR A 142 -6.35 -11.61 -2.58
C THR A 142 -5.41 -12.77 -2.85
N LYS A 143 -5.68 -13.49 -3.95
CA LYS A 143 -4.85 -14.60 -4.40
C LYS A 143 -4.71 -14.62 -5.90
N SER A 144 -3.57 -15.11 -6.36
CA SER A 144 -3.29 -15.40 -7.76
C SER A 144 -2.70 -16.79 -7.85
N ALA A 145 -3.31 -17.66 -8.65
CA ALA A 145 -2.80 -19.02 -8.90
C ALA A 145 -1.74 -19.06 -10.02
N ASN A 146 -1.47 -17.93 -10.68
CA ASN A 146 -0.73 -17.86 -11.94
C ASN A 146 0.37 -16.79 -11.89
N ALA A 147 1.19 -16.81 -10.83
CA ALA A 147 2.33 -15.92 -10.63
C ALA A 147 1.99 -14.43 -10.78
N GLY A 148 0.77 -14.04 -10.41
CA GLY A 148 0.30 -12.66 -10.46
C GLY A 148 -0.26 -12.20 -11.80
N SER A 149 -0.50 -13.11 -12.76
CA SER A 149 -1.12 -12.73 -14.04
C SER A 149 -2.56 -12.22 -13.86
N SER A 150 -3.27 -12.78 -12.88
CA SER A 150 -4.58 -12.31 -12.42
C SER A 150 -4.77 -12.55 -10.94
N PHE A 151 -5.39 -11.60 -10.26
CA PHE A 151 -5.81 -11.69 -8.87
C PHE A 151 -7.32 -11.72 -8.76
N GLU A 152 -7.81 -12.59 -7.89
CA GLU A 152 -9.18 -12.60 -7.40
C GLU A 152 -9.17 -12.28 -5.92
N GLY A 153 -10.20 -11.58 -5.43
CA GLY A 153 -10.27 -11.29 -4.01
C GLY A 153 -11.65 -11.12 -3.42
N ARG A 154 -11.62 -11.11 -2.09
CA ARG A 154 -12.77 -10.97 -1.21
C ARG A 154 -12.47 -9.91 -0.17
N LYS A 155 -13.44 -9.09 0.19
CA LYS A 155 -13.36 -8.17 1.33
C LYS A 155 -13.96 -8.86 2.54
N ARG A 156 -13.23 -8.89 3.65
CA ARG A 156 -13.73 -9.29 4.96
C ARG A 156 -13.95 -8.04 5.81
N ASN A 157 -15.15 -7.90 6.35
CA ASN A 157 -15.43 -6.88 7.36
C ASN A 157 -14.82 -7.33 8.71
N PRO A 158 -13.94 -6.53 9.33
CA PRO A 158 -13.24 -6.93 10.56
C PRO A 158 -14.17 -6.98 11.78
N LEU A 159 -15.25 -6.19 11.79
CA LEU A 159 -16.20 -6.12 12.91
C LEU A 159 -17.24 -7.25 12.85
N THR A 160 -17.78 -7.53 11.67
CA THR A 160 -18.88 -8.49 11.50
C THR A 160 -18.43 -9.86 10.99
N GLY A 161 -17.20 -9.95 10.47
CA GLY A 161 -16.67 -11.14 9.80
C GLY A 161 -17.32 -11.44 8.45
N GLN A 162 -18.27 -10.60 7.98
CA GLN A 162 -18.93 -10.81 6.70
C GLN A 162 -17.94 -10.71 5.54
N VAL A 163 -18.13 -11.57 4.54
CA VAL A 163 -17.24 -11.68 3.39
C VAL A 163 -18.00 -11.35 2.10
N PHE A 164 -17.44 -10.46 1.30
CA PHE A 164 -18.01 -10.03 0.03
C PHE A 164 -16.99 -10.24 -1.10
N ASN A 165 -17.42 -10.82 -2.22
CA ASN A 165 -16.55 -10.93 -3.39
C ASN A 165 -16.52 -9.59 -4.13
N TYR A 166 -15.33 -9.04 -4.36
CA TYR A 166 -15.15 -7.85 -5.20
C TYR A 166 -14.56 -8.18 -6.58
N GLY A 167 -14.23 -9.46 -6.82
CA GLY A 167 -13.72 -9.94 -8.11
C GLY A 167 -12.29 -9.49 -8.37
N VAL A 168 -12.07 -8.79 -9.49
CA VAL A 168 -10.74 -8.42 -10.00
C VAL A 168 -10.42 -6.92 -9.86
N GLY A 169 -11.21 -6.17 -9.08
CA GLY A 169 -11.13 -4.71 -9.03
C GLY A 169 -9.78 -4.14 -8.55
N LEU A 170 -8.99 -4.92 -7.80
CA LEU A 170 -7.65 -4.53 -7.33
C LEU A 170 -6.51 -5.11 -8.19
N ASN A 171 -6.81 -5.75 -9.31
CA ASN A 171 -5.84 -6.55 -10.07
C ASN A 171 -4.61 -5.76 -10.52
N GLU A 172 -4.79 -4.54 -11.04
CA GLU A 172 -3.65 -3.71 -11.51
C GLU A 172 -2.81 -3.15 -10.35
N LEU A 173 -3.46 -2.84 -9.22
CA LEU A 173 -2.75 -2.47 -7.98
C LEU A 173 -1.87 -3.62 -7.50
N LEU A 174 -2.43 -4.82 -7.42
CA LEU A 174 -1.72 -6.02 -6.95
C LEU A 174 -0.58 -6.42 -7.88
N LYS A 175 -0.79 -6.37 -9.20
CA LYS A 175 0.26 -6.58 -10.21
C LYS A 175 1.41 -5.59 -10.07
N SER A 176 1.10 -4.33 -9.78
CA SER A 176 2.12 -3.30 -9.58
C SER A 176 2.90 -3.54 -8.29
N PHE A 177 2.20 -3.89 -7.21
CA PHE A 177 2.82 -4.22 -5.93
C PHE A 177 3.77 -5.41 -6.00
N ILE A 178 3.42 -6.48 -6.73
CA ILE A 178 4.28 -7.68 -6.78
C ILE A 178 5.59 -7.48 -7.56
N LYS A 179 5.71 -6.40 -8.34
CA LYS A 179 6.96 -6.02 -9.02
C LYS A 179 7.98 -5.39 -8.06
N LEU A 180 7.51 -4.83 -6.94
CA LEU A 180 8.40 -4.28 -5.92
C LEU A 180 9.18 -5.40 -5.23
N LYS A 181 10.47 -5.14 -5.01
CA LYS A 181 11.34 -5.95 -4.15
C LYS A 181 11.40 -5.28 -2.78
N LEU A 182 10.77 -5.92 -1.79
CA LEU A 182 10.67 -5.43 -0.41
C LEU A 182 11.43 -6.34 0.54
#